data_AF-A0A536P9M3-F1
#
_entry.id   AF-A0A536P9M3-F1
#
_cell.length_a   1.000
_cell.length_b   1.000
_cell.length_c   1.000
_cell.angle_alpha   90.00
_cell.angle_beta   90.00
_cell.angle_gamma   90.00
#
_symmetry.space_group_name_H-M   'P 1'
#
loop_
_entity.id
_entity.type
_entity.pdbx_description
1 polymer ?
#
loop_
_entity_poly.entity_id
_entity_poly.type
_entity_poly.pdbx_seq_one_letter_code
_entity_poly.pdbx_strand_id
1 'polypeptide(L)'
;MSGSTLVRVSLALVATGIVAAASLRPALSDVGPDVPFAVAFLSFIVLLLIAAAAEPPRWSLALAFALAALTYAVTVLANGGAIVGIGAYVVAGLAAYRASPPRSRPLAVAIFALWIPAIRLLGPDPLAGAFPSLLAGASVVALAA
;
A
#
# COMPACT_ATOMS: atom_id res chain seq x y z
N MET A 1 21.56 -7.75 10.29
CA MET A 1 21.33 -6.90 9.10
C MET A 1 21.66 -5.46 9.46
N SER A 2 22.37 -4.73 8.60
CA SER A 2 22.54 -3.28 8.80
C SER A 2 21.19 -2.57 8.62
N GLY A 3 21.01 -1.41 9.26
CA GLY A 3 19.78 -0.63 9.12
C GLY A 3 19.48 -0.24 7.65
N SER A 4 20.52 -0.06 6.83
CA SER A 4 20.37 0.24 5.40
C SER A 4 19.82 -0.94 4.59
N THR A 5 20.25 -2.18 4.87
CA THR A 5 19.70 -3.36 4.18
C THR A 5 18.21 -3.54 4.46
N LEU A 6 17.78 -3.34 5.72
CA LEU A 6 16.37 -3.47 6.09
C LEU A 6 15.49 -2.44 5.37
N VAL A 7 15.97 -1.19 5.27
CA VAL A 7 15.25 -0.13 4.54
C VAL A 7 15.12 -0.50 3.06
N ARG A 8 16.18 -0.95 2.40
CA ARG A 8 16.13 -1.34 0.98
C ARG A 8 15.16 -2.48 0.71
N VAL A 9 15.21 -3.53 1.54
CA VAL A 9 14.30 -4.67 1.44
C VAL A 9 12.85 -4.21 1.66
N SER A 10 12.62 -3.35 2.65
CA SER A 10 11.29 -2.81 2.91
C SER A 10 10.78 -1.93 1.76
N LEU A 11 11.63 -1.09 1.16
CA LEU A 11 11.28 -0.28 0.00
C LEU A 11 10.92 -1.15 -1.22
N ALA A 12 11.68 -2.23 -1.46
CA ALA A 12 11.36 -3.20 -2.50
C ALA A 12 10.03 -3.90 -2.22
N LEU A 13 9.77 -4.34 -0.97
CA LEU A 13 8.49 -4.93 -0.56
C LEU A 13 7.31 -3.95 -0.76
N VAL A 14 7.48 -2.68 -0.41
CA VAL A 14 6.47 -1.64 -0.67
C VAL A 14 6.20 -1.51 -2.15
N ALA A 15 7.25 -1.39 -2.96
CA ALA A 15 7.14 -1.29 -4.41
C ALA A 15 6.36 -2.49 -4.98
N THR A 16 6.72 -3.71 -4.56
CA THR A 16 6.01 -4.94 -4.97
C THR A 16 4.55 -4.94 -4.52
N GLY A 17 4.25 -4.52 -3.29
CA GLY A 17 2.88 -4.44 -2.78
C GLY A 17 2.01 -3.47 -3.56
N ILE A 18 2.56 -2.31 -3.94
CA ILE A 18 1.91 -1.30 -4.80
C ILE A 18 1.53 -1.90 -6.16
N VAL A 19 2.48 -2.58 -6.83
CA VAL A 19 2.21 -3.19 -8.15
C VAL A 19 1.23 -4.34 -8.03
N ALA A 20 1.39 -5.22 -7.03
CA ALA A 20 0.49 -6.35 -6.82
C ALA A 20 -0.96 -5.88 -6.59
N ALA A 21 -1.14 -4.82 -5.81
CA ALA A 21 -2.44 -4.19 -5.60
C ALA A 21 -3.06 -3.64 -6.90
N ALA A 22 -2.25 -2.98 -7.74
CA ALA A 22 -2.72 -2.44 -9.01
C ALA A 22 -3.05 -3.55 -10.03
N SER A 23 -2.29 -4.65 -10.03
CA SER A 23 -2.48 -5.79 -10.94
C SER A 23 -3.69 -6.66 -10.61
N LEU A 24 -4.28 -6.55 -9.42
CA LEU A 24 -5.50 -7.26 -9.02
C LEU A 24 -6.80 -6.65 -9.58
N ARG A 25 -6.70 -5.60 -10.40
CA ARG A 25 -7.83 -5.09 -11.17
C ARG A 25 -8.38 -6.16 -12.13
N PRO A 26 -9.70 -6.17 -12.38
CA PRO A 26 -10.26 -6.97 -13.46
C PRO A 26 -9.50 -6.67 -14.74
N ALA A 27 -8.89 -7.71 -15.32
CA ALA A 27 -8.22 -7.62 -16.59
C ALA A 27 -9.21 -7.05 -17.63
N LEU A 28 -8.78 -6.02 -18.36
CA LEU A 28 -9.35 -5.60 -19.65
C LEU A 28 -10.74 -4.95 -19.58
N SER A 29 -10.79 -3.63 -19.45
CA SER A 29 -11.86 -2.83 -20.07
C SER A 29 -11.22 -1.86 -21.06
N ASP A 30 -11.45 -2.10 -22.36
CA ASP A 30 -10.89 -1.44 -23.55
C ASP A 30 -11.19 0.07 -23.69
N VAL A 31 -11.09 0.87 -22.63
CA VAL A 31 -11.43 2.31 -22.70
C VAL A 31 -10.45 3.15 -21.88
N GLY A 32 -9.49 3.76 -22.58
CA GLY A 32 -8.74 4.93 -22.11
C GLY A 32 -7.51 4.67 -21.23
N PRO A 33 -6.75 5.73 -20.91
CA PRO A 33 -5.53 5.62 -20.11
C PRO A 33 -5.84 5.17 -18.67
N ASP A 34 -5.25 4.06 -18.26
CA ASP A 34 -5.37 3.50 -16.90
C ASP A 34 -4.50 4.30 -15.90
N VAL A 35 -5.03 5.46 -15.48
CA VAL A 35 -4.37 6.40 -14.55
C VAL A 35 -3.93 5.70 -13.25
N PRO A 36 -4.74 4.87 -12.59
CA PRO A 36 -4.34 4.17 -11.37
C PRO A 36 -3.15 3.22 -11.57
N PHE A 37 -3.13 2.46 -12.66
CA PHE A 37 -1.99 1.60 -12.98
C PHE A 37 -0.72 2.41 -13.28
N ALA A 38 -0.84 3.51 -14.03
CA ALA A 38 0.29 4.40 -14.31
C ALA A 38 0.89 5.01 -13.04
N VAL A 39 0.05 5.46 -12.09
CA VAL A 39 0.49 5.99 -10.79
C VAL A 39 1.19 4.91 -9.96
N ALA A 40 0.63 3.70 -9.91
CA ALA A 40 1.24 2.57 -9.22
C ALA A 40 2.61 2.21 -9.81
N PHE A 41 2.70 2.16 -11.15
CA PHE A 41 3.92 1.80 -11.86
C PHE A 41 5.02 2.86 -11.67
N LEU A 42 4.68 4.15 -11.76
CA LEU A 42 5.64 5.22 -11.48
C LEU A 42 6.15 5.16 -10.03
N SER A 43 5.23 4.94 -9.08
CA SER A 43 5.57 4.78 -7.66
C SER A 43 6.52 3.60 -7.43
N PHE A 44 6.28 2.48 -8.10
CA PHE A 44 7.14 1.30 -8.10
C PHE A 44 8.56 1.60 -8.58
N ILE A 45 8.69 2.24 -9.76
CA ILE A 45 10.00 2.59 -10.33
C ILE A 45 10.76 3.53 -9.39
N VAL A 46 10.11 4.57 -8.88
CA VAL A 46 10.74 5.53 -7.95
C VAL A 46 11.28 4.80 -6.72
N LEU A 47 10.49 3.91 -6.11
CA LEU A 47 10.91 3.18 -4.92
C LEU A 47 12.02 2.17 -5.18
N LEU A 48 12.01 1.50 -6.33
CA LEU A 48 13.10 0.61 -6.72
C LEU A 48 14.41 1.36 -6.95
N LEU A 49 14.37 2.52 -7.61
CA LEU A 49 15.57 3.34 -7.81
C LEU A 49 16.16 3.79 -6.46
N ILE A 50 15.31 4.17 -5.52
CA ILE A 50 15.74 4.54 -4.15
C ILE A 50 16.28 3.32 -3.39
N ALA A 51 15.67 2.14 -3.54
CA ALA A 51 16.14 0.90 -2.92
C ALA A 51 17.49 0.44 -3.49
N ALA A 52 17.75 0.72 -4.77
CA ALA A 52 19.02 0.41 -5.44
C ALA A 52 20.17 1.32 -5.00
N ALA A 53 19.88 2.58 -4.61
CA ALA A 53 20.87 3.57 -4.22
C ALA A 53 21.79 3.10 -3.07
N ALA A 54 23.09 3.41 -3.15
CA ALA A 54 24.13 3.02 -2.19
C ALA A 54 23.76 3.34 -0.72
N GLU A 55 23.18 4.51 -0.49
CA GLU A 55 22.62 4.93 0.79
C GLU A 55 21.20 5.45 0.58
N PRO A 56 20.16 4.69 0.99
CA PRO A 56 18.80 5.18 0.89
C PRO A 56 18.63 6.40 1.82
N PRO A 57 18.08 7.51 1.32
CA PRO A 57 17.92 8.73 2.10
C PRO A 57 16.97 8.52 3.28
N ARG A 58 17.17 9.25 4.37
CA ARG A 58 16.36 9.15 5.60
C ARG A 58 14.85 9.38 5.41
N TRP A 59 14.48 10.14 4.38
CA TRP A 59 13.08 10.43 4.03
C TRP A 59 12.42 9.35 3.16
N SER A 60 13.18 8.35 2.69
CA SER A 60 12.69 7.28 1.79
C SER A 60 11.49 6.52 2.36
N LEU A 61 11.46 6.27 3.67
CA LEU A 61 10.33 5.59 4.34
C LEU A 61 9.06 6.44 4.34
N ALA A 62 9.19 7.75 4.55
CA ALA A 62 8.05 8.66 4.48
C ALA A 62 7.53 8.77 3.05
N LEU A 63 8.43 8.81 2.07
CA LEU A 63 8.05 8.77 0.65
C LEU A 63 7.35 7.46 0.29
N ALA A 64 7.88 6.31 0.73
CA ALA A 64 7.29 4.99 0.48
C ALA A 64 5.87 4.88 1.04
N PHE A 65 5.66 5.34 2.26
CA PHE A 65 4.34 5.41 2.86
C PHE A 65 3.41 6.33 2.06
N ALA A 66 3.88 7.52 1.69
CA ALA A 66 3.10 8.49 0.93
C ALA A 66 2.70 7.97 -0.47
N LEU A 67 3.62 7.32 -1.19
CA LEU A 67 3.37 6.76 -2.51
C LEU A 67 2.42 5.54 -2.46
N ALA A 68 2.54 4.69 -1.44
CA ALA A 68 1.59 3.61 -1.20
C ALA A 68 0.19 4.17 -0.91
N ALA A 69 0.08 5.13 0.01
CA ALA A 69 -1.18 5.80 0.33
C ALA A 69 -1.80 6.51 -0.88
N LEU A 70 -0.98 7.19 -1.69
CA LEU A 70 -1.43 7.85 -2.92
C LEU A 70 -1.98 6.82 -3.92
N THR A 71 -1.26 5.71 -4.13
CA THR A 71 -1.70 4.67 -5.07
C THR A 71 -3.03 4.08 -4.63
N TYR A 72 -3.19 3.79 -3.33
CA TYR A 72 -4.47 3.32 -2.79
C TYR A 72 -5.58 4.36 -2.93
N ALA A 73 -5.28 5.64 -2.65
CA ALA A 73 -6.25 6.71 -2.79
C ALA A 73 -6.76 6.82 -4.23
N VAL A 74 -5.84 6.89 -5.20
CA VAL A 74 -6.18 6.94 -6.64
C VAL A 74 -6.95 5.70 -7.07
N THR A 75 -6.54 4.51 -6.62
CA THR A 75 -7.20 3.25 -6.99
C THR A 75 -8.63 3.19 -6.46
N VAL A 76 -8.85 3.51 -5.19
CA VAL A 76 -10.18 3.47 -4.58
C VAL A 76 -11.09 4.56 -5.17
N LEU A 77 -10.58 5.79 -5.34
CA LEU A 77 -11.35 6.88 -5.97
C LEU A 77 -11.75 6.56 -7.40
N ALA A 78 -10.81 6.03 -8.21
CA ALA A 78 -11.10 5.62 -9.59
C ALA A 78 -12.12 4.49 -9.69
N ASN A 79 -12.26 3.69 -8.62
CA ASN A 79 -13.24 2.62 -8.53
C ASN A 79 -14.54 3.07 -7.82
N GLY A 80 -14.73 4.35 -7.48
CA GLY A 80 -15.94 4.83 -6.80
C GLY A 80 -16.05 4.43 -5.32
N GLY A 81 -14.95 4.03 -4.67
CA GLY A 81 -14.93 3.66 -3.26
C GLY A 81 -14.91 4.86 -2.31
N ALA A 82 -15.07 4.57 -1.01
CA ALA A 82 -15.30 5.60 0.01
C ALA A 82 -14.01 6.27 0.51
N ILE A 83 -13.94 7.61 0.42
CA ILE A 83 -12.82 8.43 0.94
C ILE A 83 -12.58 8.18 2.44
N VAL A 84 -13.66 8.03 3.21
CA VAL A 84 -13.59 7.79 4.66
C VAL A 84 -12.82 6.49 4.96
N GLY A 85 -13.02 5.46 4.14
CA GLY A 85 -12.34 4.18 4.31
C GLY A 85 -10.86 4.25 4.00
N ILE A 86 -10.48 4.96 2.94
CA ILE A 86 -9.06 5.24 2.60
C ILE A 86 -8.41 6.02 3.75
N GLY A 87 -9.09 7.04 4.27
CA GLY A 87 -8.62 7.86 5.39
C GLY A 87 -8.38 7.01 6.63
N ALA A 88 -9.36 6.18 7.01
CA ALA A 88 -9.23 5.24 8.13
C ALA A 88 -8.05 4.27 7.93
N TYR A 89 -7.86 3.79 6.71
CA TYR A 89 -6.78 2.88 6.38
C TYR A 89 -5.39 3.53 6.49
N VAL A 90 -5.23 4.74 5.96
CA VAL A 90 -3.99 5.52 6.09
C VAL A 90 -3.70 5.85 7.55
N VAL A 91 -4.73 6.20 8.33
CA VAL A 91 -4.60 6.45 9.78
C VAL A 91 -4.15 5.18 10.52
N ALA A 92 -4.71 4.02 10.19
CA ALA A 92 -4.30 2.74 10.78
C ALA A 92 -2.84 2.41 10.45
N GLY A 93 -2.41 2.59 9.19
CA GLY A 93 -1.01 2.43 8.80
C GLY A 93 -0.07 3.39 9.53
N LEU A 94 -0.49 4.66 9.71
CA LEU A 94 0.29 5.64 10.47
C LEU A 94 0.37 5.28 11.96
N ALA A 95 -0.72 4.77 12.54
CA ALA A 95 -0.75 4.29 13.91
C ALA A 95 0.19 3.09 14.10
N ALA A 96 0.16 2.10 13.19
CA ALA A 96 1.08 0.97 13.19
C ALA A 96 2.54 1.41 13.06
N TYR A 97 2.83 2.38 12.18
CA TYR A 97 4.16 2.98 12.04
C TYR A 97 4.63 3.66 13.32
N ARG A 98 3.74 4.41 14.00
CA ARG A 98 4.02 5.12 15.26
C ARG A 98 4.23 4.16 16.42
N ALA A 99 3.44 3.08 16.49
CA ALA A 99 3.54 2.03 17.50
C ALA A 99 4.79 1.15 17.31
N SER A 100 5.29 1.04 16.08
CA SER A 100 6.46 0.24 15.77
C SER A 100 7.76 0.85 16.33
N PRO A 101 8.65 0.04 16.93
CA PRO A 101 10.01 0.45 17.28
C PRO A 101 10.75 1.09 16.09
N PRO A 102 11.62 2.11 16.30
CA PRO A 102 12.31 2.80 15.21
C PRO A 102 13.04 1.88 14.23
N ARG A 103 13.56 0.74 14.71
CA ARG A 103 14.25 -0.26 13.89
C ARG A 103 13.31 -1.09 13.00
N SER A 104 12.04 -1.28 13.37
CA SER A 104 11.07 -2.08 12.61
C SER A 104 10.10 -1.23 11.77
N ARG A 105 10.11 0.10 11.93
CA ARG A 105 9.33 1.04 11.09
C ARG A 105 9.38 0.78 9.58
N PRO A 106 10.53 0.42 8.97
CA PRO A 106 10.56 0.04 7.56
C PRO A 106 9.58 -1.10 7.22
N LEU A 107 9.54 -2.14 8.06
CA LEU A 107 8.66 -3.29 7.88
C LEU A 107 7.19 -2.90 8.06
N ALA A 108 6.87 -2.02 9.00
CA ALA A 108 5.49 -1.54 9.17
C ALA A 108 4.96 -0.84 7.90
N VAL A 109 5.80 -0.06 7.21
CA VAL A 109 5.44 0.55 5.92
C VAL A 109 5.27 -0.51 4.83
N ALA A 110 6.12 -1.54 4.81
CA ALA A 110 5.99 -2.65 3.88
C ALA A 110 4.69 -3.46 4.10
N ILE A 111 4.36 -3.76 5.36
CA ILE A 111 3.12 -4.46 5.72
C ILE A 111 1.90 -3.64 5.27
N PHE A 112 1.90 -2.34 5.52
CA PHE A 112 0.86 -1.43 5.01
C PHE A 112 0.73 -1.50 3.48
N ALA A 113 1.83 -1.51 2.74
CA ALA A 113 1.78 -1.60 1.27
C ALA A 113 1.42 -3.00 0.74
N LEU A 114 1.53 -4.05 1.56
CA LEU A 114 1.22 -5.42 1.19
C LEU A 114 -0.20 -5.84 1.59
N TRP A 115 -0.88 -5.04 2.41
CA TRP A 115 -2.22 -5.38 2.89
C TRP A 115 -3.29 -5.03 1.84
N ILE A 116 -3.26 -5.80 0.75
CA ILE A 116 -4.17 -5.74 -0.39
C ILE A 116 -5.66 -5.99 -0.02
N PRO A 117 -6.02 -6.79 1.00
CA PRO A 117 -7.42 -6.97 1.41
C PRO A 117 -8.16 -5.65 1.73
N ALA A 118 -7.46 -4.59 2.18
CA ALA A 118 -8.04 -3.27 2.41
C ALA A 118 -8.76 -2.72 1.17
N ILE A 119 -8.17 -2.91 0.00
CA ILE A 119 -8.65 -2.34 -1.26
C ILE A 119 -9.95 -3.04 -1.68
N ARG A 120 -10.08 -4.34 -1.38
CA ARG A 120 -11.32 -5.09 -1.61
C ARG A 120 -12.42 -4.72 -0.61
N LEU A 121 -12.07 -4.41 0.64
CA LEU A 121 -13.03 -3.93 1.65
C LEU A 121 -13.58 -2.53 1.36
N LEU A 122 -12.85 -1.72 0.60
CA LEU A 122 -13.12 -0.29 0.39
C LEU A 122 -13.56 0.08 -1.04
N GLY A 123 -13.70 -0.93 -1.92
CA GLY A 123 -14.17 -0.76 -3.29
C GLY A 123 -15.68 -0.43 -3.39
N PRO A 124 -16.21 -0.23 -4.61
CA PRO A 124 -17.57 0.24 -4.87
C PRO A 124 -18.67 -0.68 -4.35
N ASP A 125 -18.32 -1.88 -3.92
CA ASP A 125 -19.24 -2.79 -3.26
C ASP A 125 -18.57 -3.54 -2.11
N PRO A 126 -18.66 -3.03 -0.87
CA PRO A 126 -18.34 -3.83 0.32
C PRO A 126 -19.37 -4.94 0.55
N LEU A 127 -20.50 -4.93 -0.17
CA LEU A 127 -21.65 -5.82 0.02
C LEU A 127 -22.11 -6.58 -1.24
N ALA A 128 -21.86 -6.12 -2.48
CA ALA A 128 -22.08 -7.00 -3.65
C ALA A 128 -21.01 -8.08 -3.70
N GLY A 129 -21.38 -9.25 -3.17
CA GLY A 129 -20.50 -10.40 -3.02
C GLY A 129 -19.79 -10.44 -1.67
N ALA A 130 -20.50 -10.13 -0.58
CA ALA A 130 -20.21 -10.49 0.81
C ALA A 130 -18.74 -10.83 1.10
N PHE A 131 -17.88 -9.81 1.23
CA PHE A 131 -16.56 -10.03 1.81
C PHE A 131 -16.80 -10.57 3.23
N PRO A 132 -16.42 -11.83 3.55
CA PRO A 132 -16.80 -12.44 4.82
C PRO A 132 -16.34 -11.57 5.98
N SER A 133 -17.23 -11.23 6.92
CA SER A 133 -16.94 -10.34 8.05
C SER A 133 -15.75 -10.83 8.90
N LEU A 134 -15.55 -12.15 8.95
CA LEU A 134 -14.36 -12.78 9.54
C LEU A 134 -13.07 -12.43 8.80
N LEU A 135 -13.07 -12.35 7.46
CA LEU A 135 -11.91 -11.91 6.68
C LEU A 135 -11.69 -10.41 6.81
N ALA A 136 -12.75 -9.61 6.95
CA ALA A 136 -12.65 -8.18 7.27
C ALA A 136 -12.00 -7.95 8.65
N GLY A 137 -12.48 -8.65 9.68
CA GLY A 137 -11.91 -8.59 11.02
C GLY A 137 -10.49 -9.14 11.08
N ALA A 138 -10.23 -10.30 10.48
CA ALA A 138 -8.91 -10.93 10.44
C ALA A 138 -7.89 -10.05 9.70
N SER A 139 -8.32 -9.36 8.64
CA SER A 139 -7.44 -8.47 7.92
C SER A 139 -7.12 -7.24 8.78
N VAL A 140 -8.10 -6.61 9.46
CA VAL A 140 -7.83 -5.47 10.38
C VAL A 140 -6.92 -5.89 11.54
N VAL A 141 -7.13 -7.09 12.09
CA VAL A 141 -6.27 -7.66 13.13
C VAL A 141 -4.86 -7.95 12.58
N ALA A 142 -4.74 -8.44 11.36
CA ALA A 142 -3.44 -8.67 10.71
C ALA A 142 -2.66 -7.37 10.43
N LEU A 143 -3.33 -6.22 10.38
CA LEU A 143 -2.67 -4.91 10.31
C LEU A 143 -2.16 -4.43 11.68
N ALA A 144 -2.73 -4.95 12.77
CA ALA A 144 -2.42 -4.56 14.15
C ALA A 144 -1.50 -5.54 14.89
N ALA A 145 -1.23 -6.72 14.32
CA ALA A 145 -0.33 -7.76 14.85
C ALA A 145 1.09 -7.63 14.29
#